data_AF-A0A8J7PWP2-F1
#
_entry.id   AF-A0A8J7PWP2-F1
#
_cell.length_a   1.000
_cell.length_b   1.000
_cell.length_c   1.000
_cell.angle_alpha   90.00
_cell.angle_beta   90.00
_cell.angle_gamma   90.00
#
_symmetry.space_group_name_H-M   'P 1'
#
loop_
_entity.id
_entity.type
_entity.pdbx_description
1 polymer ?
#
loop_
_entity_poly.entity_id
_entity_poly.type
_entity_poly.pdbx_seq_one_letter_code
_entity_poly.pdbx_strand_id
1 'polypeptide(L)'
;MSTGEATKSARNPLAALYQRSVLDPMVEIARALSLDFVQRPRQYRGIPEAVGGVLENFRTRIGTSPEWPDTKQREVLFASLFGDAFRTTSTDLQSAAIAFAERRVEMKPDPQEDRVRDAAVAFRDYLRGLDGPAVTRADRETATVFRGAAELFQNKEVAGRFGVSPAPGGNWPFEVAADADAASADGALLIEEIQQAIGPTTGRPMITQHLYVLLQRVAQYGAQTIAAVLEDGGRGKTPDWAPALVRSAYGWATALQSLRSYIEDKQKRLAARVVSPFALDDEQLRSMPTEEDVRRRGPRPAQAQGGGGGGHSCTYGWTLKCDTGPTCYTGFTLKCDTGPTCTSGFTLKCDTGPTCTYGWTSICDDPPGGRGGIGIALAAGGGGVQHNTCNWGFTFLCDDRT
;
A
#
# COMPACT_ATOMS: atom_id res chain seq x y z
N MET A 1 -40.25 21.07 -4.68
CA MET A 1 -39.68 20.02 -5.55
C MET A 1 -38.68 20.68 -6.48
N SER A 2 -37.41 20.74 -6.08
CA SER A 2 -36.29 21.21 -6.92
C SER A 2 -35.48 19.98 -7.31
N THR A 3 -35.89 19.34 -8.39
CA THR A 3 -35.22 18.21 -9.04
C THR A 3 -34.76 18.72 -10.39
N GLY A 4 -33.47 19.07 -10.55
CA GLY A 4 -33.02 19.43 -11.91
C GLY A 4 -31.67 20.09 -12.11
N GLU A 5 -30.89 20.40 -11.07
CA GLU A 5 -29.57 21.02 -11.26
C GLU A 5 -28.41 20.20 -10.68
N ALA A 6 -28.68 18.93 -10.36
CA ALA A 6 -27.63 17.96 -10.08
C ALA A 6 -26.91 17.58 -11.39
N THR A 7 -25.69 18.12 -11.51
CA THR A 7 -24.51 17.44 -12.04
C THR A 7 -24.48 17.08 -13.54
N LYS A 8 -24.78 18.05 -14.40
CA LYS A 8 -24.40 18.00 -15.83
C LYS A 8 -23.08 18.69 -16.15
N SER A 9 -22.22 18.98 -15.16
CA SER A 9 -20.79 19.05 -15.45
C SER A 9 -20.38 17.62 -15.77
N ALA A 10 -20.22 17.35 -17.07
CA ALA A 10 -19.73 16.08 -17.56
C ALA A 10 -18.41 15.80 -16.84
N ARG A 11 -18.45 14.91 -15.83
CA ARG A 11 -17.28 14.59 -15.02
C ARG A 11 -16.12 14.33 -15.96
N ASN A 12 -15.12 15.20 -15.90
CA ASN A 12 -13.94 15.08 -16.74
C ASN A 12 -13.34 13.68 -16.54
N PRO A 13 -13.11 12.88 -17.60
CA PRO A 13 -12.62 11.51 -17.46
C PRO A 13 -11.30 11.40 -16.69
N LEU A 14 -10.39 12.39 -16.83
CA LEU A 14 -9.14 12.42 -16.06
C LEU A 14 -9.39 12.62 -14.56
N ALA A 15 -10.30 13.52 -14.20
CA ALA A 15 -10.68 13.73 -12.81
C ALA A 15 -11.29 12.44 -12.21
N ALA A 16 -12.17 11.76 -12.95
CA ALA A 16 -12.78 10.50 -12.51
C ALA A 16 -11.72 9.37 -12.37
N LEU A 17 -10.78 9.27 -13.31
CA LEU A 17 -9.67 8.32 -13.25
C LEU A 17 -8.75 8.60 -12.07
N TYR A 18 -8.47 9.88 -11.77
CA TYR A 18 -7.68 10.25 -10.60
C TYR A 18 -8.36 9.76 -9.33
N GLN A 19 -9.66 9.99 -9.14
CA GLN A 19 -10.39 9.49 -7.96
C GLN A 19 -10.28 7.97 -7.82
N ARG A 20 -10.47 7.24 -8.92
CA ARG A 20 -10.37 5.78 -8.92
C ARG A 20 -8.96 5.32 -8.60
N SER A 21 -7.92 5.97 -9.11
CA SER A 21 -6.53 5.63 -8.78
C SER A 21 -6.22 5.74 -7.29
N VAL A 22 -6.75 6.77 -6.61
CA VAL A 22 -6.57 6.97 -5.17
C VAL A 22 -7.40 5.99 -4.34
N LEU A 23 -8.61 5.66 -4.82
CA LEU A 23 -9.55 4.75 -4.15
C LEU A 23 -9.43 3.29 -4.62
N ASP A 24 -8.39 2.94 -5.37
CA ASP A 24 -8.09 1.59 -5.84
C ASP A 24 -8.15 0.51 -4.75
N PRO A 25 -7.71 0.77 -3.51
CA PRO A 25 -7.77 -0.26 -2.48
C PRO A 25 -9.19 -0.78 -2.19
N MET A 26 -10.23 0.01 -2.47
CA MET A 26 -11.63 -0.42 -2.35
C MET A 26 -11.94 -1.63 -3.25
N VAL A 27 -11.38 -1.67 -4.47
CA VAL A 27 -11.57 -2.77 -5.43
C VAL A 27 -10.94 -4.08 -4.92
N GLU A 28 -9.77 -3.97 -4.29
CA GLU A 28 -9.08 -5.14 -3.72
C GLU A 28 -9.83 -5.73 -2.52
N ILE A 29 -10.47 -4.87 -1.72
CA ILE A 29 -11.30 -5.31 -0.59
C ILE A 29 -12.59 -5.97 -1.09
N ALA A 30 -13.23 -5.40 -2.12
CA ALA A 30 -14.37 -6.02 -2.79
C ALA A 30 -14.02 -7.39 -3.39
N ARG A 31 -12.84 -7.52 -3.98
CA ARG A 31 -12.32 -8.80 -4.47
C ARG A 31 -12.10 -9.80 -3.32
N ALA A 32 -11.48 -9.39 -2.22
CA ALA A 32 -11.28 -10.26 -1.06
C ALA A 32 -12.63 -10.73 -0.48
N LEU A 33 -13.61 -9.83 -0.39
CA LEU A 33 -14.98 -10.14 0.01
C LEU A 33 -15.64 -11.17 -0.91
N SER A 34 -15.44 -11.08 -2.23
CA SER A 34 -15.95 -12.07 -3.18
C SER A 34 -15.39 -13.48 -2.98
N LEU A 35 -14.15 -13.58 -2.48
CA LEU A 35 -13.54 -14.87 -2.15
C LEU A 35 -14.09 -15.42 -0.84
N ASP A 36 -14.24 -14.57 0.18
CA ASP A 36 -14.83 -14.96 1.47
C ASP A 36 -16.30 -15.40 1.31
N PHE A 37 -17.06 -14.77 0.40
CA PHE A 37 -18.43 -15.16 0.04
C PHE A 37 -18.54 -16.64 -0.34
N VAL A 38 -17.61 -17.14 -1.15
CA VAL A 38 -17.57 -18.55 -1.58
C VAL A 38 -17.03 -19.47 -0.48
N GLN A 39 -16.07 -19.00 0.31
CA GLN A 39 -15.48 -19.80 1.39
C GLN A 39 -16.42 -19.99 2.58
N ARG A 40 -17.32 -19.03 2.83
CA ARG A 40 -18.19 -19.01 4.02
C ARG A 40 -19.67 -18.80 3.65
N PRO A 41 -20.26 -19.64 2.77
CA PRO A 41 -21.60 -19.39 2.21
C PRO A 41 -22.72 -19.30 3.26
N ARG A 42 -22.56 -19.98 4.41
CA ARG A 42 -23.51 -19.90 5.53
C ARG A 42 -23.64 -18.49 6.12
N GLN A 43 -22.59 -17.70 6.04
CA GLN A 43 -22.56 -16.34 6.56
C GLN A 43 -23.24 -15.33 5.63
N TYR A 44 -23.44 -15.68 4.36
CA TYR A 44 -23.98 -14.79 3.34
C TYR A 44 -25.37 -15.21 2.83
N ARG A 45 -26.14 -15.95 3.64
CA ARG A 45 -27.47 -16.45 3.25
C ARG A 45 -28.50 -15.35 2.95
N GLY A 46 -28.33 -14.16 3.54
CA GLY A 46 -29.22 -13.01 3.33
C GLY A 46 -28.87 -12.14 2.12
N ILE A 47 -27.76 -12.41 1.43
CA ILE A 47 -27.31 -11.58 0.32
C ILE A 47 -28.27 -11.75 -0.88
N PRO A 48 -28.84 -10.65 -1.43
CA PRO A 48 -29.71 -10.72 -2.61
C PRO A 48 -28.97 -11.27 -3.84
N GLU A 49 -29.68 -11.97 -4.72
CA GLU A 49 -29.11 -12.57 -5.93
C GLU A 49 -28.38 -11.54 -6.82
N ALA A 50 -28.91 -10.32 -6.94
CA ALA A 50 -28.26 -9.23 -7.69
C ALA A 50 -26.85 -8.92 -7.16
N VAL A 51 -26.70 -8.83 -5.83
CA VAL A 51 -25.42 -8.60 -5.15
C VAL A 51 -24.52 -9.82 -5.26
N GLY A 52 -25.11 -11.03 -5.21
CA GLY A 52 -24.42 -12.28 -5.49
C GLY A 52 -23.78 -12.28 -6.89
N GLY A 53 -24.48 -11.76 -7.90
CA GLY A 53 -23.95 -11.59 -9.26
C GLY A 53 -22.77 -10.61 -9.31
N VAL A 54 -22.78 -9.53 -8.52
CA VAL A 54 -21.64 -8.61 -8.40
C VAL A 54 -20.42 -9.32 -7.79
N LEU A 55 -20.61 -10.04 -6.68
CA LEU A 55 -19.54 -10.84 -6.05
C LEU A 55 -19.00 -11.90 -7.02
N GLU A 56 -19.87 -12.55 -7.80
CA GLU A 56 -19.44 -13.50 -8.82
C GLU A 56 -18.58 -12.83 -9.91
N ASN A 57 -18.95 -11.64 -10.37
CA ASN A 57 -18.15 -10.88 -11.34
C ASN A 57 -16.76 -10.54 -10.80
N PHE A 58 -16.64 -10.12 -9.53
CA PHE A 58 -15.33 -9.89 -8.88
C PHE A 58 -14.44 -11.14 -8.92
N ARG A 59 -15.03 -12.33 -8.78
CA ARG A 59 -14.30 -13.60 -8.79
C ARG A 59 -13.93 -14.08 -10.19
N THR A 60 -14.83 -13.94 -11.16
CA THR A 60 -14.69 -14.58 -12.48
C THR A 60 -14.17 -13.65 -13.57
N ARG A 61 -14.42 -12.33 -13.45
CA ARG A 61 -14.09 -11.34 -14.48
C ARG A 61 -12.81 -10.55 -14.19
N ILE A 62 -12.37 -10.45 -12.93
CA ILE A 62 -11.14 -9.71 -12.59
C ILE A 62 -9.92 -10.32 -13.30
N GLY A 63 -9.23 -9.49 -14.07
CA GLY A 63 -8.04 -9.85 -14.86
C GLY A 63 -8.34 -10.52 -16.21
N THR A 64 -9.59 -10.96 -16.43
CA THR A 64 -9.99 -11.70 -17.64
C THR A 64 -10.85 -10.87 -18.60
N SER A 65 -11.54 -9.86 -18.08
CA SER A 65 -12.40 -8.95 -18.87
C SER A 65 -11.79 -7.54 -18.90
N PRO A 66 -11.79 -6.84 -20.06
CA PRO A 66 -11.28 -5.46 -20.16
C PRO A 66 -11.92 -4.48 -19.18
N GLU A 67 -13.21 -4.66 -18.87
CA GLU A 67 -13.97 -3.83 -17.90
C GLU A 67 -13.74 -4.22 -16.42
N TRP A 68 -12.95 -5.26 -16.19
CA TRP A 68 -12.63 -5.78 -14.87
C TRP A 68 -11.12 -5.97 -14.75
N PRO A 69 -10.33 -4.90 -14.92
CA PRO A 69 -8.88 -5.02 -14.86
C PRO A 69 -8.43 -5.46 -13.46
N ASP A 70 -7.45 -6.37 -13.40
CA ASP A 70 -6.79 -6.74 -12.15
C ASP A 70 -5.87 -5.63 -11.62
N THR A 71 -5.28 -5.86 -10.45
CA THR A 71 -4.39 -4.90 -9.78
C THR A 71 -3.26 -4.43 -10.68
N LYS A 72 -2.57 -5.35 -11.37
CA LYS A 72 -1.42 -5.02 -12.23
C LYS A 72 -1.87 -4.25 -13.47
N GLN A 73 -2.99 -4.64 -14.07
CA GLN A 73 -3.57 -3.94 -15.21
C GLN A 73 -3.97 -2.51 -14.83
N ARG A 74 -4.61 -2.30 -13.68
CA ARG A 74 -4.96 -0.97 -13.18
C ARG A 74 -3.73 -0.13 -12.83
N GLU A 75 -2.71 -0.72 -12.22
CA GLU A 75 -1.42 -0.05 -11.95
C GLU A 75 -0.78 0.46 -13.25
N VAL A 76 -0.73 -0.36 -14.30
CA VAL A 76 -0.20 0.06 -15.61
C VAL A 76 -1.04 1.19 -16.22
N LEU A 77 -2.37 1.09 -16.16
CA LEU A 77 -3.27 2.13 -16.65
C LEU A 77 -3.03 3.47 -15.91
N PHE A 78 -3.03 3.44 -14.58
CA PHE A 78 -2.85 4.65 -13.77
C PHE A 78 -1.44 5.23 -13.84
N ALA A 79 -0.40 4.40 -13.86
CA ALA A 79 0.99 4.86 -13.90
C ALA A 79 1.29 5.68 -15.16
N SER A 80 0.68 5.32 -16.30
CA SER A 80 0.83 6.07 -17.55
C SER A 80 0.22 7.48 -17.50
N LEU A 81 -0.79 7.70 -16.65
CA LEU A 81 -1.52 8.96 -16.51
C LEU A 81 -1.03 9.81 -15.34
N PHE A 82 -0.61 9.18 -14.24
CA PHE A 82 -0.29 9.82 -12.96
C PHE A 82 1.16 9.55 -12.51
N GLY A 83 2.08 9.55 -13.49
CA GLY A 83 3.52 9.35 -13.29
C GLY A 83 4.25 10.58 -12.72
N ASP A 84 5.58 10.62 -12.90
CA ASP A 84 6.44 11.69 -12.35
C ASP A 84 6.03 13.08 -12.85
N ALA A 85 5.77 13.24 -14.15
CA ALA A 85 5.38 14.53 -14.71
C ALA A 85 4.08 15.08 -14.11
N PHE A 86 3.08 14.23 -13.86
CA PHE A 86 1.87 14.60 -13.13
C PHE A 86 2.21 15.03 -11.71
N ARG A 87 3.05 14.27 -10.99
CA ARG A 87 3.44 14.61 -9.61
C ARG A 87 4.17 15.94 -9.53
N THR A 88 5.13 16.21 -10.42
CA THR A 88 5.86 17.48 -10.46
C THR A 88 4.90 18.65 -10.69
N THR A 89 4.14 18.62 -11.77
CA THR A 89 3.24 19.73 -12.13
C THR A 89 2.11 19.94 -11.13
N SER A 90 1.54 18.87 -10.56
CA SER A 90 0.54 19.00 -9.50
C SER A 90 1.12 19.54 -8.19
N THR A 91 2.36 19.18 -7.84
CA THR A 91 3.06 19.69 -6.64
C THR A 91 3.38 21.17 -6.78
N ASP A 92 3.75 21.64 -7.98
CA ASP A 92 3.99 23.06 -8.25
C ASP A 92 2.73 23.89 -8.04
N LEU A 93 1.58 23.43 -8.56
CA LEU A 93 0.29 24.06 -8.34
C LEU A 93 -0.13 24.05 -6.87
N GLN A 94 0.04 22.92 -6.18
CA GLN A 94 -0.26 22.80 -4.75
C GLN A 94 0.59 23.77 -3.92
N SER A 95 1.88 23.88 -4.22
CA SER A 95 2.81 24.79 -3.53
C SER A 95 2.45 26.26 -3.76
N ALA A 96 2.08 26.62 -4.99
CA ALA A 96 1.59 27.96 -5.31
C ALA A 96 0.28 28.29 -4.57
N ALA A 97 -0.65 27.32 -4.50
CA ALA A 97 -1.91 27.48 -3.78
C ALA A 97 -1.71 27.64 -2.27
N ILE A 98 -0.78 26.90 -1.65
CA ILE A 98 -0.40 27.08 -0.24
C ILE A 98 0.14 28.49 -0.01
N ALA A 99 1.12 28.93 -0.81
CA ALA A 99 1.70 30.27 -0.68
C ALA A 99 0.66 31.39 -0.86
N PHE A 100 -0.30 31.19 -1.76
CA PHE A 100 -1.40 32.12 -1.96
C PHE A 100 -2.38 32.13 -0.78
N ALA A 101 -2.74 30.97 -0.24
CA ALA A 101 -3.72 30.83 0.85
C ALA A 101 -3.17 31.31 2.20
N GLU A 102 -1.89 31.12 2.45
CA GLU A 102 -1.22 31.50 3.71
C GLU A 102 -0.75 32.97 3.74
N ARG A 103 -0.97 33.72 2.65
CA ARG A 103 -0.54 35.11 2.60
C ARG A 103 -1.24 35.94 3.67
N ARG A 104 -0.50 36.89 4.25
CA ARG A 104 -1.07 37.97 5.04
C ARG A 104 -1.60 39.05 4.08
N VAL A 105 -2.75 39.63 4.40
CA VAL A 105 -3.43 40.61 3.55
C VAL A 105 -2.57 41.88 3.42
N GLU A 106 -1.75 41.96 2.38
CA GLU A 106 -1.05 43.18 1.96
C GLU A 106 -1.71 43.76 0.69
N MET A 107 -1.90 45.07 0.65
CA MET A 107 -2.73 45.78 -0.34
C MET A 107 -2.13 45.93 -1.76
N LYS A 108 -1.10 45.17 -2.14
CA LYS A 108 -0.45 45.30 -3.45
C LYS A 108 -0.95 44.23 -4.45
N PRO A 109 -0.95 44.52 -5.77
CA PRO A 109 -1.23 43.51 -6.79
C PRO A 109 -0.34 42.29 -6.57
N ASP A 110 -0.97 41.12 -6.58
CA ASP A 110 -0.50 39.95 -5.83
C ASP A 110 0.36 39.03 -6.71
N PRO A 111 1.70 39.03 -6.55
CA PRO A 111 2.56 38.14 -7.33
C PRO A 111 2.30 36.65 -7.02
N GLN A 112 1.57 36.31 -5.95
CA GLN A 112 1.15 34.95 -5.68
C GLN A 112 0.00 34.52 -6.60
N GLU A 113 -0.88 35.43 -7.02
CA GLU A 113 -1.95 35.09 -7.97
C GLU A 113 -1.37 34.69 -9.32
N ASP A 114 -0.40 35.47 -9.81
CA ASP A 114 0.30 35.18 -11.05
C ASP A 114 1.02 33.82 -10.98
N ARG A 115 1.66 33.50 -9.84
CA ARG A 115 2.27 32.17 -9.64
C ARG A 115 1.27 31.02 -9.68
N VAL A 116 0.10 31.17 -9.05
CA VAL A 116 -0.96 30.15 -9.11
C VAL A 116 -1.43 29.99 -10.55
N ARG A 117 -1.59 31.09 -11.29
CA ARG A 117 -2.01 31.06 -12.68
C ARG A 117 -0.99 30.37 -13.58
N ASP A 118 0.29 30.67 -13.43
CA ASP A 118 1.37 30.04 -14.20
C ASP A 118 1.45 28.54 -13.91
N ALA A 119 1.38 28.14 -12.64
CA ALA A 119 1.38 26.73 -12.26
C ALA A 119 0.13 25.99 -12.77
N ALA A 120 -1.04 26.64 -12.73
CA ALA A 120 -2.28 26.08 -13.25
C ALA A 120 -2.21 25.90 -14.78
N VAL A 121 -1.61 26.85 -15.50
CA VAL A 121 -1.37 26.73 -16.95
C VAL A 121 -0.46 25.55 -17.26
N ALA A 122 0.67 25.41 -16.55
CA ALA A 122 1.58 24.29 -16.75
C ALA A 122 0.91 22.93 -16.46
N PHE A 123 0.17 22.83 -15.37
CA PHE A 123 -0.56 21.60 -15.02
C PHE A 123 -1.67 21.29 -16.03
N ARG A 124 -2.40 22.30 -16.50
CA ARG A 124 -3.41 22.13 -17.55
C ARG A 124 -2.81 21.62 -18.85
N ASP A 125 -1.69 22.20 -19.27
CA ASP A 125 -1.04 21.84 -20.53
C ASP A 125 -0.54 20.39 -20.47
N TYR A 126 -0.05 19.94 -19.31
CA TYR A 126 0.21 18.52 -19.04
C TYR A 126 -1.07 17.67 -19.18
N LEU A 127 -2.15 18.02 -18.49
CA LEU A 127 -3.40 17.25 -18.50
C LEU A 127 -4.01 17.15 -19.90
N ARG A 128 -3.98 18.25 -20.67
CA ARG A 128 -4.43 18.25 -22.08
C ARG A 128 -3.57 17.40 -22.99
N GLY A 129 -2.28 17.23 -22.65
CA GLY A 129 -1.41 16.29 -23.35
C GLY A 129 -1.82 14.82 -23.15
N LEU A 130 -2.58 14.52 -22.09
CA LEU A 130 -3.12 13.18 -21.85
C LEU A 130 -4.46 12.94 -22.56
N ASP A 131 -5.20 14.00 -22.92
CA ASP A 131 -6.53 13.88 -23.52
C ASP A 131 -6.47 13.02 -24.80
N GLY A 132 -7.40 12.08 -24.91
CA GLY A 132 -7.52 11.23 -26.08
C GLY A 132 -8.25 9.92 -25.85
N PRO A 133 -8.34 9.06 -26.88
CA PRO A 133 -9.07 7.79 -26.82
C PRO A 133 -8.57 6.85 -25.71
N ALA A 134 -7.29 6.92 -25.35
CA ALA A 134 -6.71 6.12 -24.28
C ALA A 134 -7.31 6.44 -22.91
N VAL A 135 -7.47 7.72 -22.57
CA VAL A 135 -8.09 8.17 -21.33
C VAL A 135 -9.56 7.77 -21.27
N THR A 136 -10.33 8.01 -22.34
CA THR A 136 -11.73 7.59 -22.40
C THR A 136 -11.88 6.08 -22.25
N ARG A 137 -10.97 5.31 -22.84
CA ARG A 137 -10.95 3.85 -22.71
C ARG A 137 -10.63 3.43 -21.27
N ALA A 138 -9.60 3.98 -20.64
CA ALA A 138 -9.24 3.69 -19.26
C ALA A 138 -10.37 4.07 -18.28
N ASP A 139 -11.04 5.19 -18.51
CA ASP A 139 -12.18 5.62 -17.71
C ASP A 139 -13.30 4.59 -17.80
N ARG A 140 -13.68 4.16 -19.00
CA ARG A 140 -14.70 3.13 -19.21
C ARG A 140 -14.30 1.78 -18.59
N GLU A 141 -13.04 1.34 -18.80
CA GLU A 141 -12.55 0.05 -18.31
C GLU A 141 -12.51 -0.01 -16.78
N THR A 142 -12.21 1.09 -16.10
CA THR A 142 -12.18 1.14 -14.63
C THR A 142 -13.54 1.47 -14.01
N ALA A 143 -14.44 2.16 -14.72
CA ALA A 143 -15.73 2.57 -14.16
C ALA A 143 -16.59 1.39 -13.69
N THR A 144 -16.61 0.28 -14.43
CA THR A 144 -17.44 -0.89 -14.13
C THR A 144 -17.03 -1.56 -12.82
N VAL A 145 -15.74 -1.87 -12.66
CA VAL A 145 -15.25 -2.54 -11.43
C VAL A 145 -15.43 -1.66 -10.18
N PHE A 146 -15.25 -0.33 -10.30
CA PHE A 146 -15.49 0.59 -9.18
C PHE A 146 -16.97 0.73 -8.84
N ARG A 147 -17.87 0.73 -9.84
CA ARG A 147 -19.32 0.73 -9.61
C ARG A 147 -19.75 -0.54 -8.88
N GLY A 148 -19.24 -1.70 -9.32
CA GLY A 148 -19.48 -2.96 -8.63
C GLY A 148 -19.00 -2.93 -7.19
N ALA A 149 -17.81 -2.39 -6.93
CA ALA A 149 -17.30 -2.23 -5.56
C ALA A 149 -18.23 -1.33 -4.73
N ALA A 150 -18.60 -0.15 -5.24
CA ALA A 150 -19.50 0.77 -4.53
C ALA A 150 -20.86 0.12 -4.21
N GLU A 151 -21.43 -0.62 -5.16
CA GLU A 151 -22.69 -1.36 -4.98
C GLU A 151 -22.61 -2.37 -3.83
N LEU A 152 -21.47 -3.08 -3.69
CA LEU A 152 -21.26 -4.01 -2.57
C LEU A 152 -21.24 -3.29 -1.22
N PHE A 153 -20.51 -2.19 -1.10
CA PHE A 153 -20.38 -1.45 0.16
C PHE A 153 -21.66 -0.69 0.54
N GLN A 154 -22.47 -0.30 -0.45
CA GLN A 154 -23.78 0.32 -0.23
C GLN A 154 -24.88 -0.68 0.15
N ASN A 155 -24.61 -1.98 0.01
CA ASN A 155 -25.62 -3.00 0.30
C ASN A 155 -25.76 -3.26 1.81
N LYS A 156 -26.98 -3.09 2.32
CA LYS A 156 -27.31 -3.32 3.73
C LYS A 156 -27.07 -4.74 4.24
N GLU A 157 -27.24 -5.76 3.40
CA GLU A 157 -27.07 -7.16 3.82
C GLU A 157 -25.59 -7.52 3.89
N VAL A 158 -24.77 -6.96 2.98
CA VAL A 158 -23.30 -7.02 3.08
C VAL A 158 -22.84 -6.32 4.35
N ALA A 159 -23.29 -5.09 4.62
CA ALA A 159 -22.89 -4.37 5.83
C ALA A 159 -23.37 -5.04 7.12
N GLY A 160 -24.61 -5.55 7.12
CA GLY A 160 -25.21 -6.27 8.24
C GLY A 160 -24.43 -7.53 8.63
N ARG A 161 -23.76 -8.19 7.68
CA ARG A 161 -22.84 -9.31 7.97
C ARG A 161 -21.67 -8.87 8.87
N PHE A 162 -21.20 -7.64 8.73
CA PHE A 162 -20.10 -7.09 9.54
C PHE A 162 -20.60 -6.28 10.74
N GLY A 163 -21.92 -6.24 10.99
CA GLY A 163 -22.50 -5.58 12.17
C GLY A 163 -22.42 -4.06 12.12
N VAL A 164 -22.28 -3.46 10.94
CA VAL A 164 -22.17 -2.00 10.74
C VAL A 164 -23.16 -1.49 9.70
N SER A 165 -23.31 -0.16 9.65
CA SER A 165 -24.13 0.52 8.65
C SER A 165 -23.55 0.38 7.24
N PRO A 166 -24.38 0.31 6.19
CA PRO A 166 -23.90 0.35 4.81
C PRO A 166 -23.27 1.71 4.50
N ALA A 167 -22.39 1.72 3.50
CA ALA A 167 -21.91 2.97 2.94
C ALA A 167 -23.08 3.82 2.42
N PRO A 168 -22.98 5.17 2.46
CA PRO A 168 -24.01 6.04 1.92
C PRO A 168 -24.32 5.73 0.46
N GLY A 169 -25.59 5.83 0.09
CA GLY A 169 -26.01 5.74 -1.30
C GLY A 169 -25.50 6.90 -2.17
N GLY A 170 -26.05 7.02 -3.39
CA GLY A 170 -25.70 8.08 -4.31
C GLY A 170 -24.29 7.91 -4.88
N ASN A 171 -23.49 8.98 -4.87
CA ASN A 171 -22.18 9.03 -5.53
C ASN A 171 -21.00 8.63 -4.62
N TRP A 172 -21.25 8.00 -3.47
CA TRP A 172 -20.18 7.40 -2.68
C TRP A 172 -19.40 6.38 -3.55
N PRO A 173 -18.06 6.31 -3.45
CA PRO A 173 -17.17 6.97 -2.48
C PRO A 173 -16.67 8.37 -2.89
N PHE A 174 -17.18 8.95 -3.97
CA PHE A 174 -16.61 10.13 -4.63
C PHE A 174 -17.13 11.48 -4.12
N GLU A 175 -18.34 11.51 -3.55
CA GLU A 175 -18.92 12.72 -2.97
C GLU A 175 -18.92 12.60 -1.44
N VAL A 176 -18.00 13.34 -0.81
CA VAL A 176 -18.11 13.69 0.61
C VAL A 176 -19.01 14.93 0.63
N ALA A 177 -20.27 14.79 1.05
CA ALA A 177 -21.14 15.95 1.25
C ALA A 177 -20.48 16.92 2.25
N ALA A 178 -20.83 18.21 2.16
CA ALA A 178 -20.26 19.23 3.05
C ALA A 178 -20.49 18.92 4.55
N ASP A 179 -21.56 18.18 4.84
CA ASP A 179 -21.92 17.72 6.19
C ASP A 179 -21.51 16.25 6.46
N ALA A 180 -20.77 15.63 5.52
CA ALA A 180 -20.58 14.17 5.42
C ALA A 180 -19.35 13.61 6.13
N ASP A 181 -18.76 14.32 7.09
CA ASP A 181 -17.78 13.67 7.96
C ASP A 181 -18.41 12.45 8.66
N ALA A 182 -19.71 12.48 8.96
CA ALA A 182 -20.43 11.33 9.52
C ALA A 182 -20.81 10.26 8.46
N ALA A 183 -21.38 10.66 7.31
CA ALA A 183 -21.83 9.69 6.30
C ALA A 183 -20.65 8.98 5.62
N SER A 184 -19.55 9.68 5.35
CA SER A 184 -18.33 9.05 4.81
C SER A 184 -17.72 8.05 5.80
N ALA A 185 -17.94 8.26 7.11
CA ALA A 185 -17.41 7.40 8.17
C ALA A 185 -18.04 6.00 8.18
N ASP A 186 -19.32 5.84 7.81
CA ASP A 186 -19.98 4.54 7.76
C ASP A 186 -19.35 3.62 6.70
N GLY A 187 -19.16 4.12 5.48
CA GLY A 187 -18.51 3.36 4.42
C GLY A 187 -17.04 3.04 4.72
N ALA A 188 -16.33 3.99 5.35
CA ALA A 188 -14.95 3.78 5.79
C ALA A 188 -14.84 2.76 6.94
N LEU A 189 -15.80 2.75 7.87
CA LEU A 189 -15.88 1.78 8.95
C LEU A 189 -16.15 0.38 8.41
N LEU A 190 -17.10 0.26 7.49
CA LEU A 190 -17.39 -1.01 6.82
C LEU A 190 -16.16 -1.60 6.12
N ILE A 191 -15.38 -0.77 5.44
CA ILE A 191 -14.12 -1.17 4.81
C ILE A 191 -13.12 -1.74 5.82
N GLU A 192 -12.96 -1.07 6.97
CA GLU A 192 -12.08 -1.53 8.05
C GLU A 192 -12.58 -2.87 8.64
N GLU A 193 -13.87 -2.98 8.97
CA GLU A 193 -14.44 -4.20 9.55
C GLU A 193 -14.35 -5.41 8.62
N ILE A 194 -14.55 -5.20 7.31
CA ILE A 194 -14.35 -6.25 6.29
C ILE A 194 -12.90 -6.74 6.32
N GLN A 195 -11.92 -5.84 6.34
CA GLN A 195 -10.51 -6.22 6.39
C GLN A 195 -10.10 -6.86 7.72
N GLN A 196 -10.69 -6.44 8.84
CA GLN A 196 -10.47 -7.13 10.12
C GLN A 196 -11.00 -8.57 10.09
N ALA A 197 -12.16 -8.78 9.47
CA ALA A 197 -12.81 -10.09 9.44
C ALA A 197 -12.20 -11.08 8.41
N ILE A 198 -11.71 -10.58 7.28
CA ILE A 198 -11.12 -11.39 6.20
C ILE A 198 -9.60 -11.49 6.35
N GLY A 199 -8.97 -10.50 6.99
CA GLY A 199 -7.53 -10.32 7.04
C GLY A 199 -7.03 -9.34 5.98
N PRO A 200 -5.75 -8.92 6.08
CA PRO A 200 -5.16 -8.00 5.11
C PRO A 200 -5.08 -8.64 3.73
N THR A 201 -5.42 -7.87 2.69
CA THR A 201 -5.19 -8.30 1.31
C THR A 201 -3.69 -8.50 1.10
N THR A 202 -3.30 -9.60 0.43
CA THR A 202 -1.90 -9.99 0.25
C THR A 202 -1.05 -8.81 -0.25
N GLY A 203 -0.02 -8.46 0.52
CA GLY A 203 0.95 -7.42 0.16
C GLY A 203 0.49 -5.97 0.34
N ARG A 204 -0.71 -5.72 0.90
CA ARG A 204 -1.18 -4.36 1.22
C ARG A 204 -1.39 -4.19 2.73
N PRO A 205 -1.07 -3.00 3.28
CA PRO A 205 -1.37 -2.72 4.68
C PRO A 205 -2.88 -2.71 4.92
N MET A 206 -3.27 -3.03 6.16
CA MET A 206 -4.66 -2.88 6.61
C MET A 206 -5.09 -1.42 6.49
N ILE A 207 -6.26 -1.20 5.90
CA ILE A 207 -6.87 0.11 5.72
C ILE A 207 -7.82 0.34 6.89
N THR A 208 -7.43 1.27 7.74
CA THR A 208 -8.30 1.74 8.82
C THR A 208 -9.34 2.70 8.27
N GLN A 209 -10.42 2.92 9.02
CA GLN A 209 -11.45 3.91 8.73
C GLN A 209 -10.81 5.29 8.48
N HIS A 210 -9.90 5.70 9.35
CA HIS A 210 -9.20 6.98 9.22
C HIS A 210 -8.37 7.07 7.94
N LEU A 211 -7.62 6.02 7.59
CA LEU A 211 -6.84 5.98 6.36
C LEU A 211 -7.75 6.12 5.13
N TYR A 212 -8.88 5.41 5.12
CA TYR A 212 -9.82 5.48 4.01
C TYR A 212 -10.44 6.88 3.86
N VAL A 213 -10.83 7.54 4.96
CA VAL A 213 -11.33 8.92 4.92
C VAL A 213 -10.28 9.88 4.36
N LEU A 214 -9.00 9.72 4.70
CA LEU A 214 -7.91 10.51 4.13
C LEU A 214 -7.78 10.27 2.61
N LEU A 215 -7.87 9.01 2.16
CA LEU A 215 -7.87 8.66 0.73
C LEU A 215 -9.05 9.31 -0.01
N GLN A 216 -10.25 9.32 0.58
CA GLN A 216 -11.43 9.98 -0.01
C GLN A 216 -11.23 11.49 -0.14
N ARG A 217 -10.66 12.15 0.88
CA ARG A 217 -10.34 13.59 0.81
C ARG A 217 -9.31 13.90 -0.28
N VAL A 218 -8.25 13.09 -0.38
CA VAL A 218 -7.25 13.22 -1.47
C VAL A 218 -7.91 13.05 -2.84
N ALA A 219 -8.73 12.01 -3.00
CA ALA A 219 -9.45 11.74 -4.24
C ALA A 219 -10.37 12.90 -4.63
N GLN A 220 -11.17 13.41 -3.69
CA GLN A 220 -12.13 14.48 -3.92
C GLN A 220 -11.44 15.79 -4.31
N TYR A 221 -10.50 16.28 -3.49
CA TYR A 221 -9.86 17.57 -3.75
C TYR A 221 -8.96 17.53 -4.99
N GLY A 222 -8.27 16.41 -5.24
CA GLY A 222 -7.47 16.27 -6.46
C GLY A 222 -8.33 16.24 -7.72
N ALA A 223 -9.45 15.53 -7.70
CA ALA A 223 -10.38 15.53 -8.83
C ALA A 223 -11.06 16.88 -9.07
N GLN A 224 -11.46 17.59 -8.01
CA GLN A 224 -11.97 18.96 -8.11
C GLN A 224 -10.92 19.91 -8.71
N THR A 225 -9.67 19.79 -8.29
CA THR A 225 -8.57 20.59 -8.83
C THR A 225 -8.33 20.29 -10.31
N ILE A 226 -8.26 19.00 -10.70
CA ILE A 226 -8.11 18.59 -12.11
C ILE A 226 -9.27 19.14 -12.95
N ALA A 227 -10.51 19.00 -12.48
CA ALA A 227 -11.69 19.51 -13.19
C ALA A 227 -11.63 21.04 -13.35
N ALA A 228 -11.36 21.78 -12.27
CA ALA A 228 -11.27 23.24 -12.29
C ALA A 228 -10.19 23.75 -13.26
N VAL A 229 -9.02 23.12 -13.28
CA VAL A 229 -7.91 23.46 -14.18
C VAL A 229 -8.28 23.24 -15.66
N LEU A 230 -9.07 22.20 -15.95
CA LEU A 230 -9.49 21.87 -17.32
C LEU A 230 -10.67 22.72 -17.80
N GLU A 231 -11.63 23.05 -16.92
CA GLU A 231 -12.84 23.82 -17.25
C GLU A 231 -12.57 25.30 -17.58
N ASP A 232 -11.72 26.00 -16.81
CA ASP A 232 -11.52 27.45 -16.98
C ASP A 232 -10.75 27.81 -18.27
N GLY A 233 -10.22 26.81 -18.99
CA GLY A 233 -9.35 27.03 -20.14
C GLY A 233 -8.14 27.93 -19.80
N GLY A 234 -7.81 28.02 -18.50
CA GLY A 234 -6.87 28.92 -17.82
C GLY A 234 -6.72 30.29 -18.45
N ARG A 235 -7.84 30.92 -18.79
CA ARG A 235 -7.87 32.35 -19.13
C ARG A 235 -8.44 33.18 -17.98
N GLY A 236 -8.83 32.57 -16.86
CA GLY A 236 -9.29 33.28 -15.67
C GLY A 236 -10.44 34.23 -15.97
N LYS A 237 -11.36 33.81 -16.85
CA LYS A 237 -12.39 34.73 -17.37
C LYS A 237 -13.43 35.09 -16.30
N THR A 238 -13.63 34.23 -15.31
CA THR A 238 -14.55 34.46 -14.20
C THR A 238 -13.75 34.95 -13.00
N PRO A 239 -14.03 36.13 -12.41
CA PRO A 239 -13.24 36.66 -11.29
C PRO A 239 -13.14 35.72 -10.07
N ASP A 240 -14.05 34.74 -9.96
CA ASP A 240 -14.08 33.76 -8.89
C ASP A 240 -13.25 32.48 -9.16
N TRP A 241 -12.60 32.37 -10.34
CA TRP A 241 -11.84 31.17 -10.74
C TRP A 241 -10.67 30.88 -9.77
N ALA A 242 -9.89 31.92 -9.45
CA ALA A 242 -8.68 31.78 -8.65
C ALA A 242 -9.00 31.35 -7.22
N PRO A 243 -9.94 31.98 -6.48
CA PRO A 243 -10.34 31.52 -5.15
C PRO A 243 -10.84 30.07 -5.12
N ALA A 244 -11.61 29.64 -6.13
CA ALA A 244 -12.13 28.28 -6.19
C ALA A 244 -11.03 27.25 -6.45
N LEU A 245 -10.15 27.50 -7.43
CA LEU A 245 -9.01 26.64 -7.74
C LEU A 245 -8.01 26.56 -6.57
N VAL A 246 -7.68 27.71 -5.96
CA VAL A 246 -6.81 27.76 -4.79
C VAL A 246 -7.39 26.92 -3.66
N ARG A 247 -8.70 27.04 -3.39
CA ARG A 247 -9.35 26.27 -2.33
C ARG A 247 -9.23 24.77 -2.56
N SER A 248 -9.48 24.28 -3.78
CA SER A 248 -9.39 22.85 -4.08
C SER A 248 -7.93 22.36 -4.08
N ALA A 249 -7.00 23.13 -4.65
CA ALA A 249 -5.58 22.76 -4.70
C ALA A 249 -4.93 22.76 -3.31
N TYR A 250 -5.28 23.73 -2.47
CA TYR A 250 -4.87 23.77 -1.06
C TYR A 250 -5.48 22.60 -0.27
N GLY A 251 -6.77 22.32 -0.44
CA GLY A 251 -7.44 21.16 0.16
C GLY A 251 -6.78 19.84 -0.25
N TRP A 252 -6.33 19.74 -1.51
CA TRP A 252 -5.62 18.58 -2.01
C TRP A 252 -4.25 18.41 -1.35
N ALA A 253 -3.47 19.49 -1.27
CA ALA A 253 -2.15 19.49 -0.65
C ALA A 253 -2.20 19.10 0.84
N THR A 254 -3.12 19.71 1.59
CA THR A 254 -3.32 19.42 3.03
C THR A 254 -3.83 18.00 3.27
N ALA A 255 -4.69 17.47 2.39
CA ALA A 255 -5.12 16.07 2.46
C ALA A 255 -3.96 15.09 2.20
N LEU A 256 -3.11 15.37 1.20
CA LEU A 256 -1.90 14.57 0.92
C LEU A 256 -0.90 14.60 2.08
N GLN A 257 -0.69 15.77 2.68
CA GLN A 257 0.16 15.92 3.86
C GLN A 257 -0.37 15.10 5.04
N SER A 258 -1.67 15.18 5.32
CA SER A 258 -2.33 14.41 6.38
C SER A 258 -2.19 12.90 6.16
N LEU A 259 -2.39 12.45 4.92
CA LEU A 259 -2.19 11.05 4.53
C LEU A 259 -0.75 10.58 4.76
N ARG A 260 0.24 11.38 4.34
CA ARG A 260 1.67 11.07 4.53
C ARG A 260 2.02 10.97 6.01
N SER A 261 1.66 11.96 6.81
CA SER A 261 1.94 11.98 8.24
C SER A 261 1.31 10.78 8.96
N TYR A 262 0.10 10.36 8.56
CA TYR A 262 -0.55 9.18 9.12
C TYR A 262 0.22 7.89 8.80
N ILE A 263 0.65 7.71 7.54
CA ILE A 263 1.41 6.53 7.11
C ILE A 263 2.75 6.46 7.84
N GLU A 264 3.48 7.58 7.94
CA GLU A 264 4.76 7.65 8.64
C GLU A 264 4.63 7.32 10.14
N ASP A 265 3.62 7.86 10.83
CA ASP A 265 3.36 7.52 12.24
C ASP A 265 3.06 6.02 12.42
N LYS A 266 2.23 5.45 11.54
CA LYS A 266 1.94 4.01 11.57
C LYS A 266 3.19 3.16 11.33
N GLN A 267 4.03 3.53 10.38
CA GLN A 267 5.29 2.83 10.11
C GLN A 267 6.25 2.93 11.31
N LYS A 268 6.39 4.11 11.94
CA LYS A 268 7.19 4.29 13.15
C LYS A 268 6.71 3.41 14.32
N ARG A 269 5.39 3.32 14.53
CA ARG A 269 4.80 2.45 15.57
C ARG A 269 5.01 0.97 15.30
N LEU A 270 4.93 0.54 14.03
CA LEU A 270 5.20 -0.84 13.64
C LEU A 270 6.69 -1.18 13.85
N ALA A 271 7.60 -0.29 13.45
CA ALA A 271 9.04 -0.46 13.68
C ALA A 271 9.35 -0.56 15.19
N ALA A 272 8.77 0.31 16.01
CA ALA A 272 8.96 0.27 17.48
C ALA A 272 8.45 -1.06 18.09
N ARG A 273 7.34 -1.61 17.60
CA ARG A 273 6.80 -2.90 18.06
C ARG A 273 7.63 -4.11 17.65
N VAL A 274 8.36 -4.04 16.53
CA VAL A 274 9.26 -5.12 16.08
C VAL A 274 10.58 -5.09 16.82
N VAL A 275 11.04 -3.91 17.25
CA VAL A 275 12.28 -3.77 18.04
C VAL A 275 12.06 -4.15 19.51
N SER A 276 10.88 -3.88 20.08
CA SER A 276 10.55 -4.15 21.48
C SER A 276 10.54 -5.62 21.98
N PRO A 277 10.28 -6.68 21.18
CA PRO A 277 10.29 -8.07 21.67
C PRO A 277 11.70 -8.63 21.81
N PHE A 278 12.71 -7.94 21.24
CA PHE A 278 14.12 -8.34 21.24
C PHE A 278 15.04 -7.31 21.91
N ALA A 279 14.48 -6.18 22.35
CA ALA A 279 15.20 -5.23 23.18
C ALA A 279 15.40 -5.87 24.56
N LEU A 280 16.51 -6.60 24.70
CA LEU A 280 17.08 -6.91 26.00
C LEU A 280 17.30 -5.57 26.71
N ASP A 281 16.77 -5.42 27.92
CA ASP A 281 17.05 -4.22 28.71
C ASP A 281 18.55 -4.16 29.08
N ASP A 282 19.03 -2.98 29.48
CA ASP A 282 20.45 -2.77 29.84
C ASP A 282 20.92 -3.73 30.95
N GLU A 283 20.02 -4.22 31.80
CA GLU A 283 20.32 -5.16 32.86
C GLU A 283 20.48 -6.58 32.32
N GLN A 284 19.62 -6.99 31.38
CA GLN A 284 19.71 -8.23 30.63
C GLN A 284 20.97 -8.26 29.78
N LEU A 285 21.32 -7.15 29.11
CA LEU A 285 22.58 -7.02 28.38
C LEU A 285 23.81 -7.16 29.30
N ARG A 286 23.77 -6.55 30.50
CA ARG A 286 24.85 -6.69 31.49
C ARG A 286 24.91 -8.07 32.14
N SER A 287 23.78 -8.78 32.19
CA SER A 287 23.69 -10.15 32.71
C SER A 287 24.13 -11.21 31.71
N MET A 288 24.35 -10.83 30.45
CA MET A 288 24.87 -11.76 29.44
C MET A 288 26.29 -12.19 29.82
N PRO A 289 26.58 -13.50 29.80
CA PRO A 289 27.91 -14.00 30.11
C PRO A 289 28.93 -13.40 29.14
N THR A 290 30.06 -12.96 29.68
CA THR A 290 31.16 -12.44 28.87
C THR A 290 31.73 -13.53 27.96
N GLU A 291 32.46 -13.16 26.91
CA GLU A 291 33.11 -14.13 26.03
C GLU A 291 34.03 -15.09 26.83
N GLU A 292 34.66 -14.57 27.88
CA GLU A 292 35.49 -15.36 28.80
C GLU A 292 34.67 -16.34 29.64
N ASP A 293 33.47 -15.95 30.09
CA ASP A 293 32.54 -16.86 30.78
C ASP A 293 32.07 -17.99 29.87
N VAL A 294 31.82 -17.69 28.59
CA VAL A 294 31.42 -18.69 27.58
C VAL A 294 32.58 -19.64 27.26
N ARG A 295 33.80 -19.13 27.08
CA ARG A 295 35.00 -19.96 26.83
C ARG A 295 35.31 -20.87 28.01
N ARG A 296 35.20 -20.38 29.26
CA ARG A 296 35.45 -21.19 30.46
C ARG A 296 34.41 -22.29 30.67
N ARG A 297 33.14 -22.05 30.29
CA ARG A 297 32.06 -23.03 30.43
C ARG A 297 32.08 -24.14 29.38
N GLY A 298 32.82 -23.94 28.29
CA GLY A 298 32.81 -24.82 27.11
C GLY A 298 31.47 -24.75 26.36
N PRO A 299 31.42 -25.18 25.09
CA PRO A 299 30.17 -25.18 24.33
C PRO A 299 29.17 -26.12 24.99
N ARG A 300 28.10 -25.56 25.57
CA ARG A 300 26.94 -26.35 26.02
C ARG A 300 25.89 -26.33 24.91
N PRO A 301 25.45 -27.49 24.38
CA PRO A 301 24.30 -27.51 23.51
C PRO A 301 23.07 -27.08 24.31
N ALA A 302 22.37 -26.04 23.84
CA ALA A 302 21.07 -25.70 24.38
C ALA A 302 20.06 -26.76 23.91
N GLN A 303 19.74 -27.72 24.79
CA GLN A 303 18.63 -28.66 24.55
C GLN A 303 17.33 -28.02 25.03
N ALA A 304 16.48 -27.59 24.09
CA ALA A 304 15.08 -27.32 24.39
C ALA A 304 14.36 -28.67 24.59
N GLN A 305 13.95 -28.97 25.80
CA GLN A 305 13.22 -30.19 26.13
C GLN A 305 11.76 -30.04 25.70
N GLY A 306 11.50 -30.19 24.41
CA GLY A 306 10.15 -30.34 23.87
C GLY A 306 9.61 -31.73 24.24
N GLY A 307 8.66 -31.77 25.17
CA GLY A 307 8.00 -33.01 25.55
C GLY A 307 7.14 -33.56 24.42
N GLY A 308 7.42 -34.81 24.01
CA GLY A 308 6.47 -35.67 23.31
C GLY A 308 6.82 -36.03 21.85
N GLY A 309 7.48 -37.18 21.68
CA GLY A 309 7.23 -38.12 20.58
C GLY A 309 7.55 -37.69 19.15
N GLY A 310 8.83 -37.76 18.77
CA GLY A 310 9.29 -37.66 17.38
C GLY A 310 10.63 -36.93 17.30
N GLY A 311 11.73 -37.67 17.11
CA GLY A 311 13.11 -37.17 17.24
C GLY A 311 13.53 -36.17 16.17
N HIS A 312 13.17 -34.90 16.33
CA HIS A 312 13.76 -33.77 15.62
C HIS A 312 14.30 -32.79 16.66
N SER A 313 15.62 -32.57 16.67
CA SER A 313 16.23 -31.56 17.54
C SER A 313 16.57 -30.32 16.72
N CYS A 314 15.97 -29.19 17.08
CA CYS A 314 16.43 -27.90 16.61
C CYS A 314 17.35 -27.28 17.66
N THR A 315 18.57 -26.95 17.26
CA THR A 315 19.46 -26.09 18.03
C THR A 315 19.43 -24.69 17.44
N TYR A 316 19.12 -23.69 18.25
CA TYR A 316 19.27 -22.29 17.88
C TYR A 316 20.42 -21.69 18.66
N GLY A 317 21.14 -20.76 18.03
CA GLY A 317 22.26 -20.06 18.62
C GLY A 317 22.34 -18.64 18.09
N TRP A 318 22.71 -17.72 18.98
CA TRP A 318 23.05 -16.35 18.63
C TRP A 318 24.56 -16.24 18.59
N THR A 319 25.10 -15.54 17.59
CA THR A 319 26.53 -15.20 17.55
C THR A 319 26.66 -13.71 17.43
N LEU A 320 27.15 -13.08 18.48
CA LEU A 320 27.63 -11.70 18.45
C LEU A 320 29.14 -11.78 18.23
N LYS A 321 29.63 -11.27 17.11
CA LYS A 321 31.06 -11.12 16.87
C LYS A 321 31.35 -9.65 16.65
N CYS A 322 32.12 -9.04 17.55
CA CYS A 322 32.66 -7.71 17.32
C CYS A 322 34.14 -7.90 16.96
N ASP A 323 34.53 -7.48 15.76
CA ASP A 323 35.96 -7.35 15.45
C ASP A 323 36.49 -6.11 16.19
N THR A 324 37.81 -5.95 16.33
CA THR A 324 38.46 -4.83 17.06
C THR A 324 38.26 -3.43 16.45
N GLY A 325 37.24 -3.24 15.59
CA GLY A 325 36.77 -1.97 15.05
C GLY A 325 35.30 -1.68 15.39
N PRO A 326 34.65 -0.65 14.82
CA PRO A 326 33.31 -0.21 15.19
C PRO A 326 32.16 -1.13 14.69
N THR A 327 32.49 -2.29 14.12
CA THR A 327 31.52 -3.19 13.49
C THR A 327 31.25 -4.41 14.37
N CYS A 328 30.01 -4.53 14.85
CA CYS A 328 29.51 -5.73 15.50
C CYS A 328 28.55 -6.48 14.58
N TYR A 329 28.71 -7.79 14.50
CA TYR A 329 27.85 -8.69 13.73
C TYR A 329 26.92 -9.43 14.67
N THR A 330 25.61 -9.41 14.40
CA THR A 330 24.61 -10.23 15.09
C THR A 330 24.03 -11.27 14.13
N GLY A 331 24.37 -12.54 14.34
CA GLY A 331 23.82 -13.66 13.60
C GLY A 331 22.85 -14.48 14.43
N PHE A 332 21.74 -14.91 13.82
CA PHE A 332 20.84 -15.91 14.39
C PHE A 332 20.92 -17.20 13.56
N THR A 333 21.44 -18.26 14.15
CA THR A 333 21.51 -19.57 13.49
C THR A 333 20.45 -20.48 14.07
N LEU A 334 19.51 -20.94 13.25
CA LEU A 334 18.56 -22.01 13.60
C LEU A 334 18.93 -23.27 12.83
N LYS A 335 19.57 -24.23 13.50
CA LYS A 335 19.84 -25.55 12.93
C LYS A 335 18.73 -26.51 13.34
N CYS A 336 17.96 -27.01 12.40
CA CYS A 336 16.96 -28.05 12.65
C CYS A 336 17.37 -29.34 11.95
N ASP A 337 17.55 -30.42 12.72
CA ASP A 337 17.72 -31.77 12.15
C ASP A 337 16.34 -32.32 11.74
N THR A 338 16.03 -32.20 10.45
CA THR A 338 14.78 -32.71 9.85
C THR A 338 15.00 -33.99 9.03
N GLY A 339 16.16 -34.64 9.12
CA GLY A 339 16.54 -35.74 8.22
C GLY A 339 16.63 -35.30 6.75
N PRO A 340 17.10 -36.17 5.85
CA PRO A 340 18.49 -36.07 5.42
C PRO A 340 18.93 -34.60 5.17
N THR A 341 19.62 -34.07 6.19
CA THR A 341 20.73 -33.11 6.16
C THR A 341 20.58 -31.80 5.38
N CYS A 342 19.43 -31.10 5.49
CA CYS A 342 19.37 -29.68 5.14
C CYS A 342 19.63 -28.78 6.37
N THR A 343 20.70 -27.99 6.34
CA THR A 343 20.96 -26.89 7.28
C THR A 343 20.51 -25.58 6.66
N SER A 344 19.59 -24.87 7.29
CA SER A 344 19.21 -23.50 6.92
C SER A 344 19.79 -22.49 7.91
N GLY A 345 20.33 -21.38 7.44
CA GLY A 345 20.85 -20.29 8.27
C GLY A 345 20.39 -18.93 7.77
N PHE A 346 20.10 -18.02 8.71
CA PHE A 346 19.79 -16.62 8.44
C PHE A 346 20.93 -15.75 8.95
N THR A 347 21.48 -14.89 8.10
CA THR A 347 22.53 -13.95 8.51
C THR A 347 22.03 -12.54 8.29
N LEU A 348 22.06 -11.71 9.33
CA LEU A 348 21.85 -10.26 9.24
C LEU A 348 23.20 -9.58 9.43
N LYS A 349 23.61 -8.76 8.46
CA LYS A 349 24.83 -7.97 8.51
C LYS A 349 24.45 -6.50 8.40
N CYS A 350 24.59 -5.77 9.50
CA CYS A 350 24.45 -4.32 9.51
C CYS A 350 25.85 -3.71 9.61
N ASP A 351 26.25 -2.96 8.59
CA ASP A 351 27.40 -2.08 8.69
C ASP A 351 26.94 -0.79 9.42
N THR A 352 27.85 0.04 9.93
CA THR A 352 27.52 1.29 10.67
C THR A 352 26.87 2.39 9.80
N GLY A 353 26.33 2.05 8.63
CA GLY A 353 25.50 2.90 7.76
C GLY A 353 24.04 2.41 7.71
N PRO A 354 23.15 3.06 6.94
CA PRO A 354 21.72 2.75 6.89
C PRO A 354 21.38 1.41 6.23
N THR A 355 22.38 0.68 5.73
CA THR A 355 22.21 -0.54 4.97
C THR A 355 22.49 -1.78 5.82
N CYS A 356 21.44 -2.54 6.11
CA CYS A 356 21.58 -3.92 6.53
C CYS A 356 21.42 -4.83 5.32
N THR A 357 22.31 -5.80 5.17
CA THR A 357 22.18 -6.91 4.24
C THR A 357 21.73 -8.14 5.00
N TYR A 358 20.80 -8.90 4.45
CA TYR A 358 20.43 -10.20 5.01
C TYR A 358 20.60 -11.29 3.96
N GLY A 359 20.97 -12.48 4.41
CA GLY A 359 21.19 -13.65 3.56
C GLY A 359 20.50 -14.87 4.17
N TRP A 360 19.87 -15.66 3.31
CA TRP A 360 19.42 -17.00 3.66
C TRP A 360 20.28 -18.00 2.90
N THR A 361 20.94 -18.88 3.64
CA THR A 361 21.68 -20.01 3.09
C THR A 361 20.99 -21.30 3.49
N SER A 362 20.74 -22.19 2.52
CA SER A 362 20.35 -23.57 2.78
C SER A 362 21.38 -24.49 2.14
N ILE A 363 21.92 -25.41 2.93
CA ILE A 363 22.91 -26.40 2.52
C ILE A 363 22.29 -27.76 2.78
N CYS A 364 22.12 -28.56 1.73
CA CYS A 364 21.65 -29.93 1.85
C CYS A 364 22.76 -30.90 1.43
N ASP A 365 23.09 -31.90 2.26
CA ASP A 365 23.98 -32.98 1.83
C ASP A 365 23.21 -34.01 0.98
N ASP A 366 23.81 -34.46 -0.12
CA ASP A 366 23.26 -35.53 -0.95
C ASP A 366 23.42 -36.90 -0.23
N PRO A 367 22.39 -37.75 -0.19
CA PRO A 367 22.51 -39.07 0.41
C PRO A 367 23.43 -39.98 -0.42
N PRO A 368 24.31 -40.77 0.23
CA PRO A 368 25.18 -41.69 -0.49
C PRO A 368 24.35 -42.83 -1.08
N GLY A 369 24.14 -42.81 -2.40
CA GLY A 369 23.59 -43.94 -3.17
C GLY A 369 22.32 -43.69 -3.99
N GLY A 370 21.75 -42.48 -4.01
CA GLY A 370 20.57 -42.17 -4.81
C GLY A 370 20.90 -41.82 -6.27
N ARG A 371 20.75 -42.76 -7.21
CA ARG A 371 20.67 -42.42 -8.65
C ARG A 371 19.26 -41.92 -8.96
N GLY A 372 19.12 -40.63 -9.27
CA GLY A 372 17.92 -40.07 -9.90
C GLY A 372 17.49 -38.72 -9.34
N GLY A 373 18.22 -37.65 -9.66
CA GLY A 373 17.78 -36.27 -9.42
C GLY A 373 17.19 -35.65 -10.69
N ILE A 374 15.99 -35.07 -10.58
CA ILE A 374 15.44 -34.13 -11.57
C ILE A 374 16.21 -32.82 -11.40
N GLY A 375 17.10 -32.52 -12.34
CA GLY A 375 17.77 -31.22 -12.42
C GLY A 375 16.97 -30.26 -13.27
N ILE A 376 16.59 -29.11 -12.71
CA ILE A 376 16.33 -27.90 -13.52
C ILE A 376 17.66 -27.17 -13.62
N ALA A 377 18.34 -27.36 -14.76
CA ALA A 377 19.55 -26.63 -15.12
C ALA A 377 19.17 -25.34 -15.85
N LEU A 378 19.59 -24.19 -15.33
CA LEU A 378 19.87 -23.02 -16.15
C LEU A 378 21.39 -22.92 -16.27
N ALA A 379 21.88 -23.15 -17.48
CA ALA A 379 23.30 -23.27 -17.77
C ALA A 379 23.99 -21.90 -17.86
N ALA A 380 25.14 -21.77 -17.20
CA ALA A 380 26.35 -21.20 -17.77
C ALA A 380 27.53 -22.04 -17.28
N GLY A 381 28.34 -22.53 -18.21
CA GLY A 381 29.25 -23.67 -18.01
C GLY A 381 30.52 -23.39 -17.21
N GLY A 382 31.14 -24.49 -16.78
CA GLY A 382 32.47 -24.55 -16.16
C GLY A 382 32.54 -25.66 -15.12
N GLY A 383 33.07 -26.83 -15.51
CA GLY A 383 33.07 -28.05 -14.71
C GLY A 383 33.97 -28.01 -13.47
N GLY A 384 33.41 -28.47 -12.36
CA GLY A 384 34.07 -28.79 -11.10
C GLY A 384 33.00 -29.32 -10.14
N VAL A 385 33.30 -30.32 -9.32
CA VAL A 385 32.35 -30.91 -8.36
C VAL A 385 31.84 -29.81 -7.43
N GLN A 386 30.56 -29.44 -7.54
CA GLN A 386 29.92 -28.36 -6.79
C GLN A 386 29.11 -28.91 -5.61
N HIS A 387 29.36 -28.40 -4.42
CA HIS A 387 28.37 -28.40 -3.34
C HIS A 387 27.22 -27.48 -3.75
N ASN A 388 25.98 -27.97 -3.74
CA ASN A 388 24.80 -27.17 -4.07
C ASN A 388 24.55 -26.14 -2.97
N THR A 389 25.07 -24.93 -3.18
CA THR A 389 24.86 -23.79 -2.27
C THR A 389 23.90 -22.84 -2.95
N CYS A 390 22.65 -22.78 -2.49
CA CYS A 390 21.70 -21.77 -2.94
C CYS A 390 21.82 -20.53 -2.05
N ASN A 391 22.39 -19.45 -2.59
CA ASN A 391 22.43 -18.14 -1.92
C ASN A 391 21.44 -17.20 -2.58
N TRP A 392 20.51 -16.68 -1.78
CA TRP A 392 19.59 -15.62 -2.18
C TRP A 392 20.01 -14.33 -1.49
N GLY A 393 20.43 -13.33 -2.27
CA GLY A 393 20.78 -12.01 -1.77
C GLY A 393 19.76 -10.98 -2.26
N PHE A 394 19.20 -10.19 -1.34
CA PHE A 394 18.42 -9.00 -1.66
C PHE A 394 19.12 -7.78 -1.07
N THR A 395 19.33 -6.76 -1.88
CA THR A 395 19.92 -5.49 -1.47
C THR A 395 18.84 -4.42 -1.56
N PHE A 396 18.53 -3.78 -0.43
CA PHE A 396 17.71 -2.58 -0.42
C PHE A 396 18.62 -1.36 -0.26
N LEU A 397 18.44 -0.39 -1.16
CA LEU A 397 18.99 0.95 -1.02
C LEU A 397 17.94 1.78 -0.28
N CYS A 398 18.26 2.23 0.93
CA CYS A 398 17.56 3.34 1.56
C CYS A 398 18.13 4.62 0.92
N ASP A 399 17.26 5.40 0.26
CA ASP A 399 17.63 6.70 -0.31
C ASP A 399 17.69 7.73 0.83
N ASP A 400 18.90 8.16 1.19
CA ASP A 400 19.13 9.29 2.07
C ASP A 400 19.06 10.59 1.26
N ARG A 401 17.88 11.22 1.26
CA ARG A 401 17.75 12.65 0.97
C ARG A 401 17.01 13.34 2.11
N THR A 402 17.78 13.83 3.07
CA THR A 402 17.50 15.08 3.77
C THR A 402 18.07 16.25 2.99
#